data_AF-A0A371NRB9-F1
#
_entry.id   AF-A0A371NRB9-F1
#
_cell.length_a   1.000
_cell.length_b   1.000
_cell.length_c   1.000
_cell.angle_alpha   90.00
_cell.angle_beta   90.00
_cell.angle_gamma   90.00
#
_symmetry.space_group_name_H-M   'P 1'
#
loop_
_entity.id
_entity.type
_entity.pdbx_description
1 polymer ?
#
loop_
_entity_poly.entity_id
_entity_poly.type
_entity_poly.pdbx_seq_one_letter_code
_entity_poly.pdbx_strand_id
1 'polypeptide(L)'
;MTEDQEADPTLVRNQPALRTSSGRIWLVAGGVFLVLCAIPLTLVLMSPGAARPMAWITLIATMLLYAGMIAVRLGAADHARRLRWLAVLMLGMAVVALAGLTVCTMIAWSRVP
;
A
#
# COMPACT_ATOMS: atom_id res chain seq x y z
N MET A 1 -36.81 -14.68 22.50
CA MET A 1 -35.52 -15.38 22.67
C MET A 1 -34.54 -14.94 21.57
N THR A 2 -34.36 -13.63 21.40
CA THR A 2 -33.52 -13.04 20.33
C THR A 2 -32.66 -11.90 20.86
N GLU A 3 -33.05 -11.27 21.98
CA GLU A 3 -32.29 -10.17 22.59
C GLU A 3 -30.94 -10.62 23.16
N ASP A 4 -30.84 -11.86 23.68
CA ASP A 4 -29.58 -12.39 24.23
C ASP A 4 -28.49 -12.61 23.16
N GLN A 5 -28.87 -12.91 21.91
CA GLN A 5 -27.89 -13.08 20.81
C GLN A 5 -27.36 -11.74 20.27
N GLU A 6 -28.08 -10.64 20.48
CA GLU A 6 -27.65 -9.33 19.96
C GLU A 6 -26.64 -8.67 20.91
N ALA A 7 -26.78 -8.92 22.21
CA ALA A 7 -25.89 -8.44 23.27
C ALA A 7 -24.80 -9.43 23.69
N ASP A 8 -24.72 -10.63 23.11
CA ASP A 8 -23.72 -11.64 23.47
C ASP A 8 -22.29 -11.06 23.33
N PRO A 9 -21.52 -10.97 24.43
CA PRO A 9 -20.16 -10.41 24.42
C PRO A 9 -19.13 -11.36 23.79
N THR A 10 -19.46 -12.64 23.59
CA THR A 10 -18.58 -13.61 22.94
C THR A 10 -18.61 -13.51 21.41
N LEU A 11 -19.63 -12.85 20.86
CA LEU A 11 -19.74 -12.61 19.42
C LEU A 11 -18.62 -11.68 18.94
N VAL A 12 -17.88 -12.13 17.92
CA VAL A 12 -16.71 -11.43 17.36
C VAL A 12 -17.01 -9.97 16.99
N ARG A 13 -18.23 -9.67 16.52
CA ARG A 13 -18.67 -8.30 16.17
C ARG A 13 -18.83 -7.36 17.37
N ASN A 14 -19.07 -7.91 18.56
CA ASN A 14 -19.32 -7.19 19.81
C ASN A 14 -18.03 -7.03 20.65
N GLN A 15 -16.90 -7.63 20.22
CA GLN A 15 -15.64 -7.52 20.95
C GLN A 15 -14.99 -6.13 20.75
N PRO A 16 -14.89 -5.29 21.79
CA PRO A 16 -14.30 -3.96 21.67
C PRO A 16 -12.81 -3.99 21.31
N ALA A 17 -12.11 -5.07 21.68
CA ALA A 17 -10.70 -5.29 21.33
C ALA A 17 -10.45 -5.39 19.81
N LEU A 18 -11.43 -5.83 19.02
CA LEU A 18 -11.31 -5.92 17.56
C LEU A 18 -11.69 -4.60 16.85
N ARG A 19 -12.37 -3.68 17.55
CA ARG A 19 -12.80 -2.38 17.00
C ARG A 19 -11.75 -1.28 17.15
N THR A 20 -10.77 -1.45 18.02
CA THR A 20 -9.72 -0.46 18.30
C THR A 20 -8.47 -0.64 17.44
N SER A 21 -8.62 -1.03 16.17
CA SER A 21 -7.48 -0.95 15.23
C SER A 21 -7.19 0.53 14.91
N SER A 22 -6.02 1.02 15.35
CA SER A 22 -5.66 2.45 15.29
C SER A 22 -5.44 3.00 13.87
N GLY A 23 -5.50 2.15 12.84
CA GLY A 23 -5.18 2.47 11.46
C GLY A 23 -3.70 2.81 11.23
N ARG A 24 -2.87 2.95 12.28
CA ARG A 24 -1.43 3.25 12.15
C ARG A 24 -0.67 2.09 11.51
N ILE A 25 -1.11 0.85 11.75
CA ILE A 25 -0.51 -0.35 11.16
C ILE A 25 -0.50 -0.30 9.63
N TRP A 26 -1.52 0.31 9.01
CA TRP A 26 -1.57 0.51 7.56
C TRP A 26 -0.48 1.47 7.06
N LEU A 27 -0.17 2.54 7.82
CA LEU A 27 0.93 3.43 7.46
C LEU A 27 2.29 2.77 7.65
N VAL A 28 2.47 2.00 8.73
CA VAL A 28 3.71 1.25 8.96
C VAL A 28 3.93 0.23 7.84
N ALA A 29 2.91 -0.57 7.53
CA ALA A 29 2.98 -1.56 6.45
C ALA A 29 3.21 -0.90 5.09
N GLY A 30 2.50 0.19 4.77
CA GLY A 30 2.68 0.95 3.54
C GLY A 30 4.07 1.58 3.44
N GLY A 31 4.62 2.07 4.55
CA GLY A 31 5.95 2.67 4.60
C GLY A 31 7.05 1.62 4.39
N VAL A 32 6.94 0.47 5.06
CA VAL A 32 7.82 -0.68 4.82
C VAL A 32 7.73 -1.12 3.35
N PHE A 33 6.51 -1.23 2.81
CA PHE A 33 6.30 -1.59 1.41
C PHE A 33 6.93 -0.58 0.43
N LEU A 34 6.78 0.72 0.69
CA LEU A 34 7.43 1.79 -0.10
C LEU A 34 8.95 1.63 -0.10
N VAL A 35 9.56 1.40 1.08
CA VAL A 35 11.01 1.20 1.19
C VAL A 35 11.45 -0.03 0.42
N LEU A 36 10.74 -1.15 0.56
CA LEU A 36 11.05 -2.39 -0.16
C LEU A 36 10.95 -2.23 -1.68
N CYS A 37 10.01 -1.42 -2.18
CA CYS A 37 9.90 -1.11 -3.61
C CYS A 37 10.96 -0.10 -4.07
N ALA A 38 11.30 0.88 -3.22
CA ALA A 38 12.24 1.93 -3.56
C ALA A 38 13.65 1.36 -3.78
N ILE A 39 14.10 0.40 -2.98
CA ILE A 39 15.44 -0.20 -3.09
C ILE A 39 15.77 -0.72 -4.51
N PRO A 40 15.00 -1.66 -5.11
CA PRO A 40 15.28 -2.12 -6.47
C PRO A 40 15.11 -1.01 -7.51
N LEU A 41 14.15 -0.10 -7.34
CA LEU A 41 13.95 1.02 -8.26
C LEU A 41 15.14 1.99 -8.27
N THR A 42 15.72 2.30 -7.10
CA THR A 42 16.91 3.15 -7.03
C THR A 42 18.12 2.48 -7.65
N LEU A 43 18.29 1.16 -7.49
CA LEU A 43 19.34 0.40 -8.18
C LEU A 43 19.19 0.50 -9.71
N VAL A 44 17.97 0.39 -10.24
CA VAL A 44 17.70 0.60 -11.68
C VAL A 44 18.03 2.02 -12.11
N LEU A 45 17.74 3.03 -11.27
CA LEU A 45 18.06 4.43 -11.57
C LEU A 45 19.58 4.69 -11.62
N MET A 46 20.36 4.02 -10.77
CA MET A 46 21.82 4.13 -10.79
C MET A 46 22.41 3.56 -12.08
N SER A 47 21.78 2.54 -12.67
CA SER A 47 22.22 1.93 -13.93
C SER A 47 21.80 2.76 -15.15
N PRO A 48 22.70 3.10 -16.10
CA PRO A 48 22.32 3.72 -17.36
C PRO A 48 21.56 2.74 -18.26
N GLY A 49 20.35 3.11 -18.69
CA GLY A 49 19.57 2.28 -19.60
C GLY A 49 18.15 2.77 -19.87
N ALA A 50 17.45 2.11 -20.80
CA ALA A 50 16.07 2.46 -21.18
C ALA A 50 15.04 2.19 -20.08
N ALA A 51 15.41 1.44 -19.03
CA ALA A 51 14.53 1.21 -17.87
C ALA A 51 14.47 2.43 -16.93
N ARG A 52 15.40 3.40 -17.03
CA ARG A 52 15.47 4.57 -16.13
C ARG A 52 14.18 5.41 -16.07
N PRO A 53 13.57 5.82 -17.20
CA PRO A 53 12.34 6.61 -17.16
C PRO A 53 11.20 5.85 -16.48
N MET A 54 11.08 4.55 -16.75
CA MET A 54 10.05 3.71 -16.14
C MET A 54 10.25 3.58 -14.63
N ALA A 55 11.50 3.43 -14.17
CA ALA A 55 11.82 3.39 -12.75
C ALA A 55 11.43 4.69 -12.04
N TRP A 56 11.68 5.86 -12.66
CA TRP A 56 11.24 7.15 -12.13
C TRP A 56 9.72 7.25 -12.00
N ILE A 57 8.99 6.91 -13.07
CA ILE A 57 7.52 6.95 -13.08
C ILE A 57 6.96 6.06 -11.97
N THR A 58 7.46 4.82 -11.88
CA THR A 58 7.02 3.84 -10.88
C THR A 58 7.29 4.34 -9.46
N LEU A 59 8.49 4.87 -9.22
CA LEU A 59 8.91 5.36 -7.91
C LEU A 59 8.05 6.57 -7.48
N ILE A 60 7.84 7.54 -8.37
CA ILE A 60 7.02 8.73 -8.09
C ILE A 60 5.57 8.32 -7.85
N ALA A 61 4.98 7.47 -8.70
CA ALA A 61 3.60 7.02 -8.54
C ALA A 61 3.39 6.27 -7.20
N THR A 62 4.34 5.40 -6.82
CA THR A 62 4.28 4.68 -5.54
C THR A 62 4.40 5.64 -4.35
N MET A 63 5.28 6.64 -4.43
CA MET A 63 5.38 7.70 -3.41
C MET A 63 4.08 8.52 -3.29
N LEU A 64 3.45 8.89 -4.40
CA LEU A 64 2.20 9.65 -4.40
C LEU A 64 1.05 8.85 -3.78
N LEU A 65 0.96 7.55 -4.06
CA LEU A 65 -0.03 6.67 -3.43
C LEU A 65 0.17 6.57 -1.91
N TYR A 66 1.43 6.44 -1.46
CA TYR A 66 1.75 6.45 -0.04
C TYR A 66 1.42 7.80 0.62
N ALA A 67 1.72 8.92 -0.04
CA ALA A 67 1.30 10.24 0.41
C ALA A 67 -0.23 10.34 0.51
N GLY A 68 -0.95 9.73 -0.42
CA GLY A 68 -2.40 9.55 -0.35
C GLY A 68 -2.85 8.80 0.91
N MET A 69 -2.13 7.75 1.33
CA MET A 69 -2.46 7.02 2.57
C MET A 69 -2.32 7.93 3.79
N ILE A 70 -1.27 8.74 3.82
CA ILE A 70 -1.05 9.74 4.88
C ILE A 70 -2.20 10.75 4.88
N ALA A 71 -2.56 11.31 3.72
CA ALA A 71 -3.64 12.28 3.59
C ALA A 71 -5.00 11.71 4.05
N VAL A 72 -5.35 10.50 3.62
CA VAL A 72 -6.56 9.79 4.07
C VAL A 72 -6.55 9.59 5.58
N ARG A 73 -5.38 9.27 6.16
CA ARG A 73 -5.25 9.06 7.60
C ARG A 73 -5.46 10.33 8.41
N LEU A 74 -5.06 11.48 7.87
CA LEU A 74 -5.19 12.79 8.53
C LEU A 74 -6.57 13.42 8.32
N GLY A 75 -7.25 13.16 7.20
CA GLY A 75 -8.51 13.82 6.84
C GLY A 75 -9.80 13.05 7.12
N ALA A 76 -9.77 11.72 7.28
CA ALA A 76 -10.99 10.93 7.39
C ALA A 76 -11.55 10.83 8.82
N ALA A 77 -12.71 11.47 9.05
CA ALA A 77 -13.49 11.38 10.30
C ALA A 77 -14.10 9.99 10.53
N ASP A 78 -14.57 9.32 9.47
CA ASP A 78 -15.20 7.99 9.56
C ASP A 78 -14.18 6.85 9.59
N HIS A 79 -14.22 6.06 10.66
CA HIS A 79 -13.28 4.96 10.90
C HIS A 79 -13.37 3.87 9.82
N ALA A 80 -14.59 3.41 9.47
CA ALA A 80 -14.78 2.34 8.49
C ALA A 80 -14.40 2.75 7.06
N ARG A 81 -14.77 3.98 6.64
CA ARG A 81 -14.43 4.50 5.31
C ARG A 81 -12.92 4.70 5.16
N ARG A 82 -12.25 5.15 6.23
CA ARG A 82 -10.79 5.30 6.27
C ARG A 82 -10.06 3.98 6.02
N LEU A 83 -10.48 2.88 6.65
CA LEU A 83 -9.84 1.58 6.43
C LEU A 83 -9.96 1.11 4.97
N ARG A 84 -11.13 1.28 4.34
CA ARG A 84 -11.30 0.91 2.92
C ARG A 84 -10.38 1.70 2.00
N TRP A 85 -10.28 3.02 2.20
CA TRP A 85 -9.38 3.86 1.39
C TRP A 85 -7.91 3.52 1.59
N LEU A 86 -7.48 3.24 2.83
CA LEU A 86 -6.11 2.80 3.12
C LEU A 86 -5.81 1.46 2.42
N ALA A 87 -6.75 0.52 2.42
CA ALA A 87 -6.60 -0.75 1.73
C ALA A 87 -6.50 -0.58 0.21
N VAL A 88 -7.37 0.25 -0.39
CA VAL A 88 -7.35 0.55 -1.84
C VAL A 88 -6.03 1.20 -2.24
N LEU A 89 -5.53 2.16 -1.47
CA LEU A 89 -4.26 2.83 -1.75
C LEU A 89 -3.07 1.87 -1.61
N MET A 90 -3.06 1.03 -0.58
CA MET A 90 -2.04 -0.01 -0.40
C MET A 90 -2.03 -1.00 -1.58
N LEU A 91 -3.21 -1.44 -2.01
CA LEU A 91 -3.34 -2.32 -3.17
C LEU A 91 -2.90 -1.62 -4.46
N GLY A 92 -3.23 -0.34 -4.61
CA GLY A 92 -2.75 0.50 -5.71
C GLY A 92 -1.21 0.56 -5.74
N MET A 93 -0.56 0.75 -4.59
CA MET A 93 0.90 0.72 -4.51
C MET A 93 1.45 -0.63 -4.98
N ALA A 94 0.85 -1.74 -4.56
CA ALA A 94 1.27 -3.06 -4.97
C ALA A 94 1.16 -3.27 -6.49
N VAL A 95 0.04 -2.89 -7.09
CA VAL A 95 -0.17 -2.99 -8.54
C VAL A 95 0.85 -2.14 -9.31
N VAL A 96 1.05 -0.89 -8.90
CA VAL A 96 2.00 0.03 -9.56
C VAL A 96 3.43 -0.49 -9.44
N ALA A 97 3.86 -0.88 -8.24
CA ALA A 97 5.21 -1.36 -8.01
C ALA A 97 5.49 -2.65 -8.79
N LEU A 98 4.55 -3.61 -8.78
CA LEU A 98 4.68 -4.85 -9.53
C LEU A 98 4.75 -4.58 -11.04
N ALA A 99 3.78 -3.84 -11.59
CA ALA A 99 3.77 -3.53 -13.01
C ALA A 99 5.05 -2.79 -13.45
N GLY A 100 5.48 -1.79 -12.68
CA GLY A 100 6.68 -1.02 -12.98
C GLY A 100 7.96 -1.84 -12.92
N LEU A 101 8.14 -2.67 -11.89
CA LEU A 101 9.29 -3.58 -11.79
C LEU A 101 9.28 -4.64 -12.89
N THR A 102 8.10 -5.18 -13.25
CA THR A 102 7.96 -6.12 -14.37
C THR A 102 8.40 -5.46 -15.68
N VAL A 103 7.98 -4.22 -15.96
CA VAL A 103 8.43 -3.52 -17.17
C VAL A 103 9.94 -3.24 -17.13
N CYS A 104 10.48 -2.78 -16.00
CA CYS A 104 11.91 -2.56 -15.85
C CYS A 104 12.73 -3.83 -16.10
N THR A 105 12.26 -4.98 -15.57
CA THR A 105 12.92 -6.27 -15.78
C THR A 105 12.81 -6.71 -17.24
N MET A 106 11.64 -6.63 -17.87
CA MET A 106 11.49 -6.95 -19.30
C MET A 106 12.45 -6.14 -20.19
N ILE A 107 12.58 -4.83 -19.91
CA ILE A 107 13.53 -3.96 -20.64
C ILE A 107 14.97 -4.43 -20.38
N ALA A 108 15.33 -4.75 -19.14
CA ALA A 108 16.68 -5.21 -18.81
C ALA A 108 17.02 -6.54 -19.51
N TRP A 109 16.10 -7.50 -19.51
CA TRP A 109 16.28 -8.82 -20.14
C TRP A 109 16.35 -8.76 -21.65
N SER A 110 15.61 -7.84 -22.30
CA SER A 110 15.68 -7.64 -23.77
C SER A 110 17.07 -7.22 -24.27
N ARG A 111 17.98 -6.85 -23.37
CA ARG A 111 19.35 -6.41 -23.69
C ARG A 111 20.43 -7.40 -23.33
N VAL A 112 20.09 -8.52 -22.69
CA VAL A 112 21.04 -9.60 -22.45
C VAL A 112 21.16 -10.38 -23.77
N PRO A 113 22.33 -10.38 -24.43
CA PRO A 113 22.55 -11.10 -25.69
C PRO A 113 22.47 -12.62 -25.54
#